data_AF-A0A2W4EM95-F1
#
_entry.id   AF-A0A2W4EM95-F1
#
_cell.length_a   1.000
_cell.length_b   1.000
_cell.length_c   1.000
_cell.angle_alpha   90.00
_cell.angle_beta   90.00
_cell.angle_gamma   90.00
#
_symmetry.space_group_name_H-M   'P 1'
#
loop_
_entity.id
_entity.type
_entity.pdbx_description
1 polymer ?
#
loop_
_entity_poly.entity_id
_entity_poly.type
_entity_poly.pdbx_seq_one_letter_code
_entity_poly.pdbx_strand_id
1 'polypeptide(L)'
;MVAGEVIKVAPKHANLRMQLEPWATRMREKKFHETEAIAQTIRQTALPGMKPKALIEAVRKRHPEASKKEIARAAFLCVILSADYDPEDTQALHDLAMDTRDSPES
;
A
#
# COMPACT_ATOMS: atom_id res chain seq x y z
N MET A 1 33.08 5.49 -36.97
CA MET A 1 32.07 5.29 -35.91
C MET A 1 31.06 4.26 -36.39
N VAL A 2 31.10 3.04 -35.85
CA VAL A 2 29.92 2.16 -35.69
C VAL A 2 30.16 1.40 -34.39
N ALA A 3 29.19 1.52 -33.48
CA ALA A 3 29.27 1.01 -32.11
C ALA A 3 29.21 -0.53 -32.09
N GLY A 4 30.18 -1.15 -31.43
CA GLY A 4 30.18 -2.58 -31.14
C GLY A 4 29.20 -2.89 -30.02
N GLU A 5 28.16 -3.64 -30.36
CA GLU A 5 27.17 -4.18 -29.45
C GLU A 5 27.84 -5.17 -28.47
N VAL A 6 28.02 -4.75 -27.22
CA VAL A 6 28.56 -5.62 -26.16
C VAL A 6 27.42 -6.48 -25.64
N ILE A 7 27.29 -7.68 -26.21
CA ILE A 7 26.51 -8.78 -25.63
C ILE A 7 27.15 -9.12 -24.28
N LYS A 8 26.51 -8.70 -23.18
CA LYS A 8 27.01 -8.92 -21.82
C LYS A 8 26.70 -10.36 -21.40
N VAL A 9 27.64 -11.26 -21.63
CA VAL A 9 27.59 -12.66 -21.20
C VAL A 9 27.61 -12.72 -19.67
N ALA A 10 26.60 -13.36 -19.05
CA ALA A 10 26.51 -13.54 -17.62
C ALA A 10 27.49 -14.64 -17.12
N PRO A 11 28.24 -14.42 -16.02
CA PRO A 11 29.15 -15.41 -15.46
C PRO A 11 28.39 -16.51 -14.69
N LYS A 12 28.77 -17.77 -14.92
CA LYS A 12 27.97 -18.96 -14.58
C LYS A 12 27.91 -19.36 -13.11
N HIS A 13 28.77 -18.88 -12.21
CA HIS A 13 28.67 -19.22 -10.79
C HIS A 13 29.25 -18.09 -9.92
N ALA A 14 28.44 -17.08 -9.63
CA ALA A 14 28.74 -16.06 -8.63
C ALA A 14 27.54 -15.92 -7.67
N ASN A 15 27.85 -15.91 -6.38
CA ASN A 15 26.96 -16.00 -5.22
C ASN A 15 25.70 -15.09 -5.33
N LEU A 16 24.56 -15.68 -5.72
CA LEU A 16 23.26 -14.99 -5.95
C LEU A 16 22.77 -14.22 -4.72
N ARG A 17 23.20 -14.61 -3.52
CA ARG A 17 22.68 -14.11 -2.25
C ARG A 17 23.10 -12.66 -1.93
N MET A 18 24.21 -12.17 -2.51
CA MET A 18 24.74 -10.84 -2.20
C MET A 18 24.31 -9.74 -3.17
N GLN A 19 23.74 -10.11 -4.33
CA GLN A 19 23.22 -9.15 -5.33
C GLN A 19 21.70 -8.96 -5.25
N LEU A 20 21.00 -9.81 -4.48
CA LEU A 20 19.54 -9.76 -4.37
C LEU A 20 19.02 -8.86 -3.23
N GLU A 21 19.83 -8.54 -2.23
CA GLU A 21 19.40 -7.68 -1.10
C GLU A 21 19.13 -6.21 -1.51
N PRO A 22 19.94 -5.56 -2.38
CA PRO A 22 19.69 -4.17 -2.76
C PRO A 22 18.41 -3.96 -3.56
N TRP A 23 18.00 -4.93 -4.40
CA TRP A 23 16.74 -4.82 -5.15
C TRP A 23 15.54 -5.18 -4.27
N ALA A 24 15.66 -6.19 -3.40
CA ALA A 24 14.57 -6.57 -2.49
C ALA A 24 14.26 -5.46 -1.48
N THR A 25 15.28 -4.78 -0.96
CA THR A 25 15.15 -3.61 -0.08
C THR A 25 14.51 -2.44 -0.84
N ARG A 26 15.03 -2.09 -2.01
CA ARG A 26 14.47 -1.02 -2.85
C ARG A 26 13.01 -1.28 -3.25
N MET A 27 12.66 -2.52 -3.57
CA MET A 27 11.28 -2.88 -3.90
C MET A 27 10.37 -2.84 -2.67
N ARG A 28 10.88 -3.19 -1.49
CA ARG A 28 10.15 -3.06 -0.23
C ARG A 28 9.88 -1.60 0.09
N GLU A 29 10.87 -0.73 -0.03
CA GLU A 29 10.74 0.73 0.14
C GLU A 29 9.74 1.31 -0.87
N LYS A 30 9.87 0.97 -2.15
CA LYS A 30 8.92 1.42 -3.17
C LYS A 30 7.48 1.00 -2.85
N LYS A 31 7.26 -0.26 -2.49
CA LYS A 31 5.94 -0.75 -2.09
C LYS A 31 5.42 -0.09 -0.82
N PHE A 32 6.32 0.28 0.09
CA PHE A 32 5.96 1.02 1.29
C PHE A 32 5.48 2.44 0.94
N HIS A 33 6.21 3.17 0.09
CA HIS A 33 5.79 4.48 -0.39
C HIS A 33 4.45 4.45 -1.15
N GLU A 34 4.21 3.42 -1.98
CA GLU A 34 2.90 3.22 -2.62
C GLU A 34 1.79 3.01 -1.58
N THR A 35 2.08 2.26 -0.51
CA THR A 35 1.12 2.04 0.58
C THR A 35 0.86 3.32 1.38
N GLU A 36 1.88 4.14 1.65
CA GLU A 36 1.74 5.45 2.30
C GLU A 36 0.90 6.43 1.46
N ALA A 37 1.11 6.49 0.15
CA ALA A 37 0.33 7.35 -0.74
C ALA A 37 -1.16 6.98 -0.75
N ILE A 38 -1.46 5.67 -0.73
CA ILE A 38 -2.83 5.18 -0.58
C ILE A 38 -3.38 5.54 0.81
N ALA A 39 -2.58 5.42 1.88
CA ALA A 39 -3.00 5.75 3.24
C ALA A 39 -3.35 7.24 3.39
N GLN A 40 -2.53 8.13 2.82
CA GLN A 40 -2.83 9.57 2.77
C GLN A 40 -4.13 9.85 2.03
N THR A 41 -4.39 9.12 0.95
CA THR A 41 -5.64 9.24 0.19
C THR A 41 -6.84 8.76 0.99
N ILE A 42 -6.71 7.66 1.73
CA ILE A 42 -7.74 7.16 2.65
C ILE A 42 -8.08 8.23 3.68
N ARG A 43 -7.07 8.84 4.32
CA ARG A 43 -7.29 9.91 5.31
C ARG A 43 -8.08 11.09 4.76
N GLN A 44 -7.79 11.51 3.52
CA GLN A 44 -8.50 12.63 2.88
C GLN A 44 -9.91 12.30 2.41
N THR A 45 -10.26 11.02 2.29
CA THR A 45 -11.49 10.56 1.64
C THR A 45 -12.46 9.90 2.63
N ALA A 46 -11.94 9.33 3.71
CA ALA A 46 -12.73 8.72 4.76
C ALA A 46 -13.58 9.80 5.46
N LEU A 47 -14.88 9.53 5.56
CA LEU A 47 -15.83 10.36 6.30
C LEU A 47 -16.56 9.48 7.32
N PRO A 48 -16.97 10.02 8.48
CA PRO A 48 -17.78 9.28 9.44
C PRO A 48 -19.05 8.71 8.77
N GLY A 49 -19.36 7.45 9.06
CA GLY A 49 -20.53 6.74 8.48
C GLY A 49 -20.38 6.29 7.02
N MET A 50 -19.19 6.44 6.41
CA MET A 50 -18.92 5.97 5.05
C MET A 50 -18.85 4.43 5.00
N LYS A 51 -19.50 3.82 4.01
CA LYS A 51 -19.42 2.36 3.82
C LYS A 51 -18.04 1.94 3.29
N PRO A 52 -17.49 0.78 3.70
CA PRO A 52 -16.19 0.28 3.23
C PRO A 52 -16.08 0.17 1.70
N LYS A 53 -17.15 -0.25 1.02
CA LYS A 53 -17.19 -0.33 -0.45
C LYS A 53 -17.03 1.04 -1.10
N ALA A 54 -17.70 2.07 -0.58
CA ALA A 54 -17.60 3.42 -1.09
C ALA A 54 -16.19 3.99 -0.90
N LEU A 55 -15.54 3.69 0.23
CA LEU A 55 -14.15 4.08 0.47
C LEU A 55 -13.21 3.43 -0.56
N ILE A 56 -13.35 2.12 -0.80
CA ILE A 56 -12.53 1.40 -1.78
C ILE A 56 -12.70 1.99 -3.18
N GLU A 57 -13.92 2.29 -3.60
CA GLU A 57 -14.19 2.92 -4.89
C GLU A 57 -13.56 4.31 -4.99
N ALA A 58 -13.68 5.13 -3.94
CA ALA A 58 -13.12 6.47 -3.93
C ALA A 58 -11.58 6.46 -3.96
N VAL A 59 -10.94 5.51 -3.25
CA VAL A 59 -9.49 5.30 -3.31
C VAL A 59 -9.06 4.84 -4.71
N ARG A 60 -9.79 3.90 -5.33
CA ARG A 60 -9.48 3.40 -6.68
C ARG A 60 -9.62 4.45 -7.78
N LYS A 61 -10.44 5.49 -7.58
CA LYS A 61 -10.50 6.62 -8.51
C LYS A 61 -9.17 7.39 -8.58
N ARG A 62 -8.39 7.39 -7.50
CA ARG A 62 -7.07 8.06 -7.43
C ARG A 62 -5.90 7.08 -7.61
N HIS A 63 -6.09 5.80 -7.26
CA HIS A 63 -5.09 4.73 -7.37
C HIS A 63 -5.70 3.53 -8.13
N PRO A 64 -5.82 3.60 -9.47
CA PRO A 64 -6.54 2.59 -10.24
C PRO A 64 -5.88 1.21 -10.20
N GLU A 65 -4.55 1.15 -10.05
CA GLU A 65 -3.79 -0.10 -9.88
C GLU A 65 -3.87 -0.71 -8.47
N ALA A 66 -4.42 0.00 -7.48
CA ALA A 66 -4.44 -0.48 -6.11
C ALA A 66 -5.36 -1.71 -5.92
N SER A 67 -4.75 -2.82 -5.50
CA SER A 67 -5.49 -4.02 -5.12
C SER A 67 -6.25 -3.81 -3.81
N LYS A 68 -7.33 -4.58 -3.58
CA LYS A 68 -8.06 -4.55 -2.31
C LYS A 68 -7.15 -4.80 -1.10
N LYS A 69 -6.12 -5.65 -1.26
CA LYS A 69 -5.15 -5.95 -0.20
C LYS A 69 -4.26 -4.75 0.12
N GLU A 70 -3.83 -4.00 -0.89
CA GLU A 70 -3.04 -2.77 -0.70
C GLU A 70 -3.86 -1.69 0.00
N ILE A 71 -5.11 -1.51 -0.42
CA ILE A 71 -6.03 -0.55 0.21
C ILE A 71 -6.28 -0.93 1.67
N ALA A 72 -6.50 -2.21 1.98
CA ALA A 72 -6.66 -2.65 3.37
C ALA A 72 -5.40 -2.40 4.21
N ARG A 73 -4.20 -2.74 3.71
CA ARG A 73 -2.94 -2.46 4.42
C ARG A 73 -2.73 -0.97 4.65
N ALA A 74 -3.03 -0.14 3.66
CA ALA A 74 -2.95 1.30 3.75
C ALA A 74 -3.96 1.88 4.76
N ALA A 75 -5.17 1.31 4.84
CA ALA A 75 -6.15 1.69 5.85
C ALA A 75 -5.62 1.41 7.27
N PHE A 76 -5.07 0.21 7.51
CA PHE A 76 -4.43 -0.11 8.80
C PHE A 76 -3.26 0.81 9.12
N LEU A 77 -2.39 1.09 8.13
CA LEU A 77 -1.30 2.04 8.30
C LEU A 77 -1.83 3.43 8.68
N CYS A 78 -2.92 3.88 8.04
CA CYS A 78 -3.58 5.13 8.38
C CYS A 78 -4.06 5.16 9.84
N VAL A 79 -4.66 4.07 10.34
CA VAL A 79 -5.06 3.97 11.76
C VAL A 79 -3.86 4.10 12.68
N ILE A 80 -2.80 3.34 12.42
CA ILE A 80 -1.59 3.32 13.25
C ILE A 80 -0.97 4.72 13.31
N LEU A 81 -0.85 5.39 12.15
CA LEU A 81 -0.33 6.74 12.08
C LEU A 81 -1.27 7.73 12.78
N SER A 82 -2.59 7.65 12.57
CA SER A 82 -3.55 8.53 13.23
C SER A 82 -3.56 8.38 14.75
N ALA A 83 -3.33 7.18 15.29
CA ALA A 83 -3.26 6.95 16.73
C ALA A 83 -2.13 7.74 17.42
N ASP A 84 -1.07 8.09 16.67
CA ASP A 84 0.03 8.90 17.18
C ASP A 84 -0.25 10.42 17.12
N TYR A 85 -1.24 10.87 16.35
CA TYR A 85 -1.47 12.31 16.05
C TYR A 85 -2.87 12.84 16.37
N ASP A 86 -3.94 12.04 16.27
CA ASP A 86 -5.33 12.48 16.46
C ASP A 86 -6.28 11.33 16.89
N PRO A 87 -6.85 11.38 18.12
CA PRO A 87 -7.76 10.35 18.60
C PRO A 87 -9.09 10.29 17.84
N GLU A 88 -9.56 11.37 17.20
CA GLU A 88 -10.83 11.37 16.45
C GLU A 88 -10.74 10.58 15.13
N ASP A 89 -9.62 10.72 14.39
CA ASP A 89 -9.34 9.94 13.18
C ASP A 89 -9.27 8.43 13.50
N THR A 90 -8.71 8.10 14.67
CA THR A 90 -8.59 6.70 15.14
C THR A 90 -9.95 6.09 15.43
N GLN A 91 -10.86 6.85 16.05
CA GLN A 91 -12.20 6.39 16.37
C GLN A 91 -13.03 6.11 15.11
N ALA A 92 -12.99 7.01 14.12
CA ALA A 92 -13.75 6.85 12.88
C ALA A 92 -13.35 5.57 12.09
N LEU A 93 -12.05 5.24 12.09
CA LEU A 93 -11.56 4.03 11.42
C LEU A 93 -11.85 2.76 12.24
N HIS A 94 -11.85 2.84 13.57
CA HIS A 94 -12.25 1.74 14.44
C HIS A 94 -13.73 1.37 14.23
N ASP A 95 -14.61 2.37 14.15
CA ASP A 95 -16.04 2.16 13.91
C ASP A 95 -16.30 1.49 12.56
N LEU A 96 -15.56 1.89 11.52
CA LEU A 96 -15.60 1.26 10.19
C LEU A 96 -15.21 -0.22 10.23
N ALA A 97 -14.20 -0.58 11.02
CA ALA A 97 -13.73 -1.95 11.15
C ALA A 97 -14.73 -2.84 11.93
N MET A 98 -15.38 -2.30 12.96
CA MET A 98 -16.41 -3.01 13.72
C MET A 98 -17.65 -3.30 12.88
N ASP A 99 -18.11 -2.36 12.06
CA ASP A 99 -19.28 -2.53 11.19
C ASP A 99 -19.08 -3.65 10.14
N THR A 100 -17.84 -3.86 9.68
CA THR A 100 -17.49 -5.00 8.82
C THR A 100 -17.46 -6.36 9.52
N ARG A 101 -17.34 -6.40 10.86
CA ARG A 101 -17.23 -7.64 11.61
C ARG A 101 -18.60 -8.25 11.96
N ASP A 102 -19.62 -7.41 12.12
CA ASP A 102 -20.99 -7.81 12.47
C ASP A 102 -21.93 -7.96 11.26
N SER A 103 -21.43 -7.87 10.03
CA SER A 103 -22.22 -8.18 8.84
C SER A 103 -22.16 -9.69 8.53
N PRO A 104 -23.25 -10.47 8.71
CA PRO A 104 -23.29 -11.90 8.38
C PRO A 104 -23.37 -12.21 6.87
N GLU A 105 -23.01 -11.28 5.97
CA GLU A 105 -23.19 -11.48 4.53
C GLU A 105 -21.99 -10.99 3.70
N SER A 106 -21.09 -11.92 3.35
CA SER A 106 -20.59 -12.20 1.98
C SER A 106 -19.43 -13.19 2.02
#